data_AF-A0A820H856-F1
#
_entry.id   AF-A0A820H856-F1
#
_cell.length_a   1.000
_cell.length_b   1.000
_cell.length_c   1.000
_cell.angle_alpha   90.00
_cell.angle_beta   90.00
_cell.angle_gamma   90.00
#
_symmetry.space_group_name_H-M   'P 1'
#
loop_
_entity.id
_entity.type
_entity.pdbx_description
1 polymer ?
#
loop_
_entity_poly.entity_id
_entity_poly.type
_entity_poly.pdbx_seq_one_letter_code
_entity_poly.pdbx_strand_id
1 'polypeptide(L)'
;MFVYEASDETIQDPKQSFKINFYFAVLDTTLNSIKERFTPLKQHSEELKVVREIDVLKDWRDEDLMKQCKDLHLKLRDHQNKDSHDIDGLALFEELKAMQCFVRKESAPLDVLNYILYTKTI
;
A
#
# COMPACT_ATOMS: atom_id res chain seq x y z
N MET A 1 29.58 42.37 36.19
CA MET A 1 30.21 41.39 35.27
C MET A 1 29.30 40.18 35.26
N PHE A 2 28.54 39.96 34.18
CA PHE A 2 27.53 38.91 34.12
C PHE A 2 28.17 37.62 33.61
N VAL A 3 28.14 36.57 34.44
CA VAL A 3 28.66 35.23 34.11
C VAL A 3 27.56 34.44 33.38
N TYR A 4 27.06 35.01 32.28
CA TYR A 4 25.94 34.46 31.49
C TYR A 4 26.44 33.68 30.27
N GLU A 5 27.57 33.01 30.41
CA GLU A 5 27.90 31.87 29.56
C GLU A 5 27.86 30.67 30.48
N ALA A 6 26.66 30.08 30.62
CA ALA A 6 26.58 28.69 31.04
C ALA A 6 27.35 27.93 29.95
N SER A 7 28.56 27.49 30.29
CA SER A 7 29.38 26.65 29.42
C SER A 7 28.50 25.50 28.94
N ASP A 8 28.26 25.47 27.63
CA ASP A 8 27.53 24.39 26.98
C ASP A 8 28.25 23.10 27.38
N GLU A 9 27.64 22.29 28.25
CA GLU A 9 28.24 21.06 28.73
C GLU A 9 28.35 20.12 27.53
N THR A 10 29.49 20.22 26.85
CA THR A 10 29.94 19.28 25.83
C THR A 10 29.73 17.86 26.37
N ILE A 11 29.25 16.94 25.54
CA ILE A 11 29.08 15.54 25.94
C ILE A 11 30.48 14.98 26.28
N GLN A 12 30.85 15.04 27.56
CA GLN A 12 32.18 14.68 28.06
C GLN A 12 32.36 13.16 28.15
N ASP A 13 31.27 12.41 28.32
CA ASP A 13 31.31 10.95 28.41
C ASP A 13 31.24 10.30 27.02
N PRO A 14 32.30 9.59 26.57
CA PRO A 14 32.29 8.88 25.29
C PRO A 14 31.13 7.90 25.14
N LYS A 15 30.64 7.31 26.24
CA LYS A 15 29.49 6.41 26.18
C LYS A 15 28.19 7.15 25.91
N GLN A 16 27.93 8.28 26.57
CA GLN A 16 26.78 9.13 26.24
C GLN A 16 26.87 9.64 24.79
N SER A 17 28.06 10.06 24.34
CA SER A 17 28.25 10.53 22.96
C SER A 17 27.93 9.43 21.94
N PHE A 18 28.46 8.21 22.13
CA PHE A 18 28.12 7.07 21.28
C PHE A 18 26.62 6.74 21.32
N LYS A 19 26.01 6.77 22.49
CA LYS A 19 24.59 6.45 22.67
C LYS A 19 23.70 7.42 21.91
N ILE A 20 23.97 8.73 21.99
CA ILE A 20 23.16 9.77 21.36
C ILE A 20 23.48 9.86 19.86
N ASN A 21 24.74 10.05 19.52
CA ASN A 21 25.16 10.42 18.17
C ASN A 21 25.23 9.24 17.20
N PHE A 22 25.30 8.02 17.71
CA PHE A 22 25.33 6.81 16.89
C PHE A 22 24.15 5.88 17.16
N TYR A 23 24.01 5.37 18.39
CA TYR A 23 23.01 4.33 18.67
C TYR A 23 21.57 4.83 18.44
N PHE A 24 21.18 5.95 19.04
CA PHE A 24 19.85 6.52 18.80
C PHE A 24 19.68 7.04 17.38
N ALA A 25 20.70 7.69 16.81
CA ALA A 25 20.65 8.12 15.42
C ALA A 25 20.37 6.97 14.44
N VAL A 26 21.03 5.81 14.61
CA VAL A 26 20.80 4.61 13.78
C VAL A 26 19.40 4.03 14.02
N LEU A 27 18.95 3.95 15.28
CA LEU A 27 17.61 3.45 15.61
C LEU A 27 16.52 4.33 15.01
N ASP A 28 16.61 5.64 15.18
CA ASP A 28 15.63 6.60 14.67
C ASP A 28 15.62 6.60 13.14
N THR A 29 16.80 6.56 12.51
CA THR A 29 16.92 6.45 11.05
C THR A 29 16.29 5.17 10.55
N THR A 30 16.56 4.04 11.20
CA THR A 30 16.00 2.74 10.83
C THR A 30 14.48 2.74 10.98
N LEU A 31 13.98 3.26 12.10
CA LEU A 31 12.54 3.34 12.37
C LEU A 31 11.83 4.22 11.34
N ASN A 32 12.38 5.39 11.04
CA ASN A 32 11.82 6.31 10.06
C ASN A 32 11.87 5.70 8.65
N SER A 33 13.00 5.09 8.26
CA SER A 33 13.14 4.41 6.97
C SER A 33 12.11 3.29 6.79
N ILE A 34 11.86 2.50 7.85
CA ILE A 34 10.83 1.46 7.83
C ILE A 34 9.45 2.09 7.69
N LYS A 35 9.12 3.10 8.51
CA LYS A 35 7.81 3.77 8.44
C LYS A 35 7.54 4.39 7.07
N GLU A 36 8.52 5.11 6.52
CA GLU A 36 8.41 5.76 5.20
C GLU A 36 8.17 4.77 4.07
N ARG A 37 8.75 3.57 4.15
CA ARG A 37 8.58 2.54 3.10
C ARG A 37 7.31 1.71 3.28
N PHE A 38 7.05 1.24 4.50
CA PHE A 38 5.98 0.28 4.74
C PHE A 38 4.61 0.93 4.91
N THR A 39 4.53 2.21 5.28
CA THR A 39 3.23 2.90 5.40
C THR A 39 2.56 3.07 4.04
N PRO A 40 3.23 3.63 3.01
CA PRO A 40 2.64 3.73 1.67
C PRO A 40 2.40 2.36 1.04
N LEU A 41 3.32 1.40 1.23
CA LEU A 41 3.15 0.04 0.72
C LEU A 41 1.88 -0.62 1.27
N LYS A 42 1.63 -0.47 2.59
CA LYS A 42 0.40 -0.97 3.20
C LYS A 42 -0.83 -0.28 2.62
N GLN A 43 -0.78 1.04 2.45
CA GLN A 43 -1.88 1.78 1.84
C GLN A 43 -2.19 1.28 0.42
N HIS A 44 -1.18 1.12 -0.43
CA HIS A 44 -1.36 0.58 -1.78
C HIS A 44 -1.84 -0.87 -1.78
N SER A 45 -1.41 -1.67 -0.81
CA SER A 45 -1.87 -3.06 -0.65
C SER A 45 -3.36 -3.15 -0.31
N GLU A 46 -3.89 -2.18 0.44
CA GLU A 46 -5.32 -2.06 0.72
C GLU A 46 -6.10 -1.52 -0.49
N GLU A 47 -5.53 -0.56 -1.23
CA GLU A 47 -6.14 -0.03 -2.47
C GLU A 47 -6.30 -1.13 -3.54
N LEU A 48 -5.37 -2.09 -3.59
CA LEU A 48 -5.37 -3.25 -4.50
C LEU A 48 -5.98 -4.52 -3.89
N LYS A 49 -6.70 -4.40 -2.77
CA LYS A 49 -7.20 -5.54 -2.00
C LYS A 49 -8.03 -6.52 -2.84
N VAL A 50 -8.91 -6.02 -3.70
CA VAL A 50 -9.76 -6.85 -4.56
C VAL A 50 -8.95 -7.74 -5.52
N VAL A 51 -7.81 -7.25 -6.01
CA VAL A 51 -6.92 -8.03 -6.89
C VAL A 51 -6.09 -9.03 -6.08
N ARG A 52 -5.66 -8.65 -4.87
CA ARG A 52 -4.89 -9.52 -3.98
C ARG A 52 -5.70 -10.68 -3.42
N GLU A 53 -6.98 -10.45 -3.14
CA GLU A 53 -7.92 -11.41 -2.54
C GLU A 53 -8.86 -12.00 -3.60
N ILE A 54 -8.40 -12.05 -4.86
CA ILE A 54 -9.20 -12.55 -5.98
C ILE A 54 -9.46 -14.06 -5.88
N ASP A 55 -8.67 -14.79 -5.09
CA ASP A 55 -8.83 -16.22 -4.78
C ASP A 55 -10.05 -16.51 -3.90
N VAL A 56 -10.47 -15.52 -3.10
CA VAL A 56 -11.68 -15.55 -2.27
C VAL A 56 -12.79 -14.66 -2.84
N LEU A 57 -12.72 -14.28 -4.12
CA LEU A 57 -13.68 -13.40 -4.79
C LEU A 57 -15.14 -13.86 -4.63
N LYS A 58 -15.36 -15.17 -4.52
CA LYS A 58 -16.67 -15.80 -4.25
C LYS A 58 -17.32 -15.38 -2.93
N ASP A 59 -16.50 -15.01 -1.95
CA ASP A 59 -16.94 -14.65 -0.61
C ASP A 59 -17.25 -13.14 -0.49
N TRP A 60 -16.96 -12.36 -1.54
CA TRP A 60 -17.24 -10.92 -1.57
C TRP A 60 -18.73 -10.64 -1.79
N ARG A 61 -19.28 -9.75 -0.96
CA ARG A 61 -20.61 -9.16 -1.22
C ARG A 61 -20.51 -8.16 -2.37
N ASP A 62 -21.55 -8.10 -3.18
CA ASP A 62 -21.63 -7.18 -4.32
C ASP A 62 -21.36 -5.72 -3.93
N GLU A 63 -21.89 -5.26 -2.79
CA GLU A 63 -21.68 -3.87 -2.36
C GLU A 63 -20.21 -3.59 -2.01
N ASP A 64 -19.54 -4.53 -1.33
CA ASP A 64 -18.14 -4.39 -0.95
C ASP A 64 -17.24 -4.45 -2.19
N LEU A 65 -17.53 -5.35 -3.12
CA LEU A 65 -16.79 -5.49 -4.38
C LEU A 65 -16.93 -4.24 -5.25
N MET A 66 -18.15 -3.73 -5.41
CA MET A 66 -18.43 -2.49 -6.14
C MET A 66 -17.70 -1.31 -5.53
N LYS A 67 -17.74 -1.18 -4.20
CA LYS A 67 -17.04 -0.11 -3.48
C LYS A 67 -15.54 -0.17 -3.75
N GLN A 68 -14.92 -1.34 -3.63
CA GLN A 68 -13.48 -1.48 -3.89
C GLN A 68 -13.12 -1.14 -5.34
N CYS A 69 -13.91 -1.57 -6.32
CA CYS A 69 -13.63 -1.27 -7.72
C CYS A 69 -13.72 0.24 -8.02
N LYS A 70 -14.69 0.95 -7.42
CA LYS A 70 -14.81 2.40 -7.54
C LYS A 70 -13.70 3.15 -6.80
N ASP A 71 -13.34 2.69 -5.60
CA ASP A 71 -12.23 3.27 -4.84
C ASP A 71 -10.91 3.13 -5.63
N LEU A 72 -10.68 1.99 -6.27
CA LEU A 72 -9.51 1.75 -7.13
C LEU A 72 -9.52 2.63 -8.39
N HIS A 73 -10.66 2.74 -9.08
CA HIS A 73 -10.82 3.67 -10.21
C HIS A 73 -10.42 5.10 -9.82
N LEU A 74 -10.94 5.60 -8.69
CA LEU A 74 -10.64 6.96 -8.23
C LEU A 74 -9.16 7.12 -7.89
N LYS A 75 -8.54 6.08 -7.34
CA LYS A 75 -7.13 6.10 -6.96
C LYS A 75 -6.20 6.14 -8.17
N LEU A 76 -6.55 5.45 -9.25
CA LEU A 76 -5.79 5.36 -10.49
C LEU A 76 -6.18 6.43 -11.52
N ARG A 77 -7.15 7.29 -11.21
CA ARG A 77 -7.52 8.38 -12.10
C ARG A 77 -6.40 9.41 -12.19
N ASP A 78 -6.19 9.96 -13.39
CA ASP A 78 -5.35 11.14 -13.51
C ASP A 78 -5.99 12.30 -12.74
N HIS A 79 -5.18 12.94 -11.91
CA HIS A 79 -5.58 14.06 -11.08
C HIS A 79 -5.68 15.35 -11.92
N GLN A 80 -5.00 15.42 -13.06
CA GLN A 80 -5.00 16.56 -13.98
C GLN A 80 -6.11 16.47 -15.01
N ASN A 81 -6.43 15.25 -15.48
CA ASN A 81 -7.52 15.00 -16.42
C ASN A 81 -8.54 14.01 -15.85
N LYS A 82 -9.69 14.53 -15.39
CA LYS A 82 -10.74 13.71 -14.75
C LYS A 82 -11.40 12.71 -15.69
N ASP A 83 -11.31 12.92 -17.00
CA ASP A 83 -11.88 12.01 -17.99
C ASP A 83 -10.87 10.91 -18.36
N SER A 84 -9.59 11.07 -17.99
CA SER A 84 -8.54 10.07 -18.17
C SER A 84 -8.43 9.16 -16.95
N HIS A 85 -8.79 7.90 -17.12
CA HIS A 85 -8.71 6.87 -16.09
C HIS A 85 -8.11 5.59 -16.69
N ASP A 86 -7.20 4.95 -15.94
CA ASP A 86 -6.57 3.70 -16.38
C ASP A 86 -7.53 2.51 -16.32
N ILE A 87 -8.53 2.57 -15.41
CA ILE A 87 -9.50 1.50 -15.15
C ILE A 87 -10.88 2.10 -14.95
N ASP A 88 -11.92 1.53 -15.57
CA ASP A 88 -13.31 1.84 -15.25
C ASP A 88 -13.80 0.96 -14.09
N GLY A 89 -14.25 1.59 -12.99
CA GLY A 89 -14.63 0.86 -11.78
C GLY A 89 -15.94 0.06 -11.91
N LEU A 90 -16.87 0.50 -12.75
CA LEU A 90 -18.12 -0.24 -12.99
C LEU A 90 -17.85 -1.45 -13.88
N ALA A 91 -17.11 -1.26 -14.97
CA ALA A 91 -16.69 -2.35 -15.84
C ALA A 91 -15.88 -3.39 -15.08
N LEU A 92 -14.92 -2.97 -14.25
CA LEU A 92 -14.13 -3.89 -13.41
C LEU A 92 -15.03 -4.70 -12.47
N PHE A 93 -16.01 -4.06 -11.82
CA PHE A 93 -16.96 -4.76 -10.96
C PHE A 93 -17.73 -5.84 -11.73
N GLU A 94 -18.27 -5.51 -12.91
CA GLU A 94 -19.04 -6.46 -13.72
C GLU A 94 -18.18 -7.65 -14.17
N GLU A 95 -16.94 -7.38 -14.58
CA GLU A 95 -15.97 -8.42 -14.95
C GLU A 95 -15.65 -9.35 -13.78
N LEU A 96 -15.34 -8.79 -12.61
CA LEU A 96 -15.03 -9.57 -11.41
C LEU A 96 -16.26 -10.33 -10.88
N LYS A 97 -17.46 -9.74 -10.98
CA LYS A 97 -18.70 -10.44 -10.62
C LYS A 97 -18.95 -11.64 -11.53
N ALA A 98 -18.73 -11.49 -12.83
CA ALA A 98 -18.79 -12.63 -13.75
C ALA A 98 -17.74 -13.71 -13.40
N MET A 99 -16.55 -13.28 -12.97
CA MET A 99 -15.45 -14.17 -12.56
C MET A 99 -15.76 -14.97 -11.29
N GLN A 100 -16.63 -14.49 -10.39
CA GLN A 100 -16.97 -15.20 -9.15
C GLN A 100 -17.39 -16.65 -9.39
N CYS A 101 -18.06 -16.95 -10.50
CA CYS A 101 -18.47 -18.33 -10.82
C CYS A 101 -17.27 -19.24 -11.19
N PHE A 102 -16.18 -18.67 -11.70
CA PHE A 102 -15.05 -19.40 -12.29
C PHE A 102 -13.86 -19.54 -11.34
N VAL A 103 -13.69 -18.63 -10.39
CA VAL A 103 -12.58 -18.68 -9.42
C VAL A 103 -12.70 -19.95 -8.56
N ARG A 104 -11.68 -20.80 -8.58
CA ARG A 104 -11.58 -21.92 -7.64
C ARG A 104 -11.00 -21.40 -6.33
N LYS A 105 -11.54 -21.88 -5.21
CA LYS A 105 -10.99 -21.58 -3.88
C LYS A 105 -9.53 -22.07 -3.87
N GLU A 106 -8.62 -21.27 -3.31
CA GLU A 106 -7.17 -21.56 -3.21
C GLU A 106 -6.34 -21.37 -4.50
N SER A 107 -6.89 -20.80 -5.57
CA SER A 107 -6.07 -20.37 -6.71
C SER A 107 -5.13 -19.24 -6.30
N ALA A 108 -3.84 -19.26 -6.66
CA ALA A 108 -3.01 -18.09 -6.41
C ALA A 108 -3.56 -16.89 -7.21
N PRO A 109 -3.51 -15.65 -6.68
CA PRO A 109 -3.99 -14.47 -7.41
C PRO A 109 -3.40 -14.35 -8.82
N LEU A 110 -2.12 -14.71 -8.98
CA LEU A 110 -1.45 -14.73 -10.27
C LEU A 110 -2.05 -15.76 -11.24
N ASP A 111 -2.46 -16.93 -10.75
CA ASP A 111 -3.10 -17.96 -11.58
C ASP A 111 -4.46 -17.50 -12.07
N VAL A 112 -5.23 -16.83 -11.19
CA VAL A 112 -6.50 -16.23 -11.58
C VAL A 112 -6.28 -15.16 -12.64
N LEU A 113 -5.35 -14.23 -12.44
CA LEU A 113 -5.03 -13.18 -13.42
C LEU A 113 -4.56 -13.75 -14.76
N ASN A 114 -3.70 -14.77 -14.73
CA ASN A 114 -3.29 -15.49 -15.93
C ASN A 114 -4.49 -16.11 -16.64
N TYR A 115 -5.39 -16.76 -15.91
CA TYR A 115 -6.62 -17.30 -16.49
C TYR A 115 -7.44 -16.21 -17.21
N ILE A 116 -7.57 -15.01 -16.63
CA ILE A 116 -8.24 -13.86 -17.30
C ILE A 116 -7.54 -13.48 -18.60
N LEU A 117 -6.22 -13.31 -18.57
CA LEU A 117 -5.42 -12.88 -19.72
C LEU A 117 -5.49 -13.89 -20.87
N TYR A 118 -5.38 -15.18 -20.56
CA TYR A 118 -5.37 -16.24 -21.56
C TYR A 118 -6.77 -16.60 -22.07
N THR A 119 -7.86 -16.27 -21.35
CA THR A 119 -9.24 -16.49 -21.82
C THR A 119 -9.82 -15.32 -22.62
N LYS A 120 -9.33 -14.08 -22.42
CA LYS A 120 -9.73 -12.89 -23.21
C LYS A 120 -8.98 -12.74 -24.56
N THR A 121 -8.10 -13.68 -24.93
CA THR A 121 -7.46 -13.70 -26.27
C THR A 121 -8.23 -14.60 -27.24
N ILE A 122 -9.50 -14.26 -27.50
CA ILE A 122 -10.32 -14.81 -28.61
C ILE A 122 -11.09 -13.65 -29.23
#